data_AF-A0A8R2NLM0-F1
#
_entry.id   AF-A0A8R2NLM0-F1
#
_cell.length_a   1.000
_cell.length_b   1.000
_cell.length_c   1.000
_cell.angle_alpha   90.00
_cell.angle_beta   90.00
_cell.angle_gamma   90.00
#
_symmetry.space_group_name_H-M   'P 1'
#
loop_
_entity.id
_entity.type
_entity.pdbx_description
1 polymer ?
#
loop_
_entity_poly.entity_id
_entity_poly.type
_entity_poly.pdbx_seq_one_letter_code
_entity_poly.pdbx_strand_id
1 'polypeptide(L)'
;MNRHRKIKRFFKDYVNQIYPMMIELLEDELQKSTEKRKRIWTRKWILRRGTHGASVGLLRELASEDVNEYRSFMRMNVEQFQLILQNISDKIQRSDTAMREAISAKDKLQVTLSFLATGNSFRTLTHIFRVPKPSISTFLPVVLDAIYDFLKDYIKVRK
;
A
#
# COMPACT_ATOMS: atom_id res chain seq x y z
N MET A 1 32.04 14.30 -58.79
CA MET A 1 31.36 13.19 -58.07
C MET A 1 29.89 13.55 -57.84
N ASN A 2 28.95 12.78 -58.39
CA ASN A 2 27.51 13.10 -58.46
C ASN A 2 26.86 13.21 -57.06
N ARG A 3 26.17 14.31 -56.76
CA ARG A 3 25.50 14.63 -55.47
C ARG A 3 24.62 13.48 -54.97
N HIS A 4 23.95 12.80 -55.89
CA HIS A 4 23.11 11.63 -55.60
C HIS A 4 23.91 10.45 -55.00
N ARG A 5 25.13 10.22 -55.48
CA ARG A 5 26.01 9.16 -54.95
C ARG A 5 26.54 9.49 -53.57
N LYS A 6 26.79 10.77 -53.26
CA LYS A 6 27.18 11.21 -51.91
C LYS A 6 26.03 10.99 -50.92
N ILE A 7 24.82 11.44 -51.24
CA ILE A 7 23.64 11.26 -50.37
C ILE A 7 23.36 9.78 -50.09
N LYS A 8 23.41 8.92 -51.11
CA LYS A 8 23.23 7.47 -50.93
C LYS A 8 24.30 6.84 -50.02
N ARG A 9 25.56 7.30 -50.11
CA ARG A 9 26.62 6.83 -49.20
C ARG A 9 26.36 7.28 -47.77
N PHE A 10 26.12 8.57 -47.55
CA PHE A 10 25.80 9.10 -46.22
C PHE A 10 24.60 8.40 -45.57
N PHE A 11 23.53 8.17 -46.33
CA PHE A 11 22.37 7.46 -45.82
C PHE A 11 22.70 6.00 -45.47
N LYS A 12 23.46 5.31 -46.33
CA LYS A 12 23.92 3.94 -46.08
C LYS A 12 24.80 3.88 -44.83
N ASP A 13 25.72 4.82 -44.66
CA ASP A 13 26.63 4.88 -43.50
C ASP A 13 25.84 5.13 -42.21
N TYR A 14 24.85 6.02 -42.25
CA TYR A 14 23.98 6.32 -41.11
C TYR A 14 23.09 5.13 -40.73
N VAL A 15 22.47 4.47 -41.72
CA VAL A 15 21.68 3.25 -41.49
C VAL A 15 22.57 2.14 -40.94
N ASN A 16 23.76 1.94 -41.50
CA ASN A 16 24.71 0.94 -41.01
C ASN A 16 25.18 1.21 -39.57
N GLN A 17 25.22 2.47 -39.14
CA GLN A 17 25.57 2.83 -37.77
C GLN A 17 24.41 2.61 -36.79
N ILE A 18 23.18 2.93 -37.19
CA ILE A 18 22.00 2.89 -36.29
C ILE A 18 21.34 1.52 -36.24
N TYR A 19 21.28 0.82 -37.36
CA TYR A 19 20.62 -0.48 -37.48
C TYR A 19 21.13 -1.53 -36.47
N PRO A 20 22.45 -1.73 -36.24
CA PRO A 20 22.91 -2.68 -35.24
C PRO A 20 22.51 -2.27 -33.81
N MET A 21 22.57 -0.98 -33.48
CA MET A 21 22.14 -0.48 -32.17
C MET A 21 20.63 -0.67 -31.95
N MET A 22 19.82 -0.48 -33.00
CA MET A 22 18.38 -0.77 -32.95
C MET A 22 18.10 -2.26 -32.76
N ILE A 23 18.84 -3.13 -33.45
CA ILE A 23 18.70 -4.59 -33.28
C ILE A 23 19.06 -4.99 -31.85
N GLU A 24 20.18 -4.52 -31.31
CA GLU A 24 20.63 -4.83 -29.95
C GLU A 24 19.59 -4.39 -28.90
N LEU A 25 19.02 -3.19 -29.05
CA LEU A 25 17.94 -2.71 -28.18
C LEU A 25 16.67 -3.57 -28.26
N LEU A 26 16.31 -4.02 -29.47
CA LEU A 26 15.13 -4.87 -29.67
C LEU A 26 15.36 -6.29 -29.14
N GLU A 27 16.57 -6.83 -29.31
CA GLU A 27 16.98 -8.13 -28.77
C GLU A 27 16.97 -8.12 -27.23
N ASP A 28 17.47 -7.05 -26.61
CA ASP A 28 17.42 -6.85 -25.16
C ASP A 28 15.98 -6.79 -24.61
N GLU A 29 15.09 -6.08 -25.30
CA GLU A 29 13.68 -5.96 -24.88
C GLU A 29 12.93 -7.28 -25.09
N LEU A 30 13.22 -7.98 -26.19
CA LEU A 30 12.71 -9.33 -26.43
C LEU A 30 13.22 -10.31 -25.37
N GLN A 31 14.50 -10.26 -24.99
CA GLN A 31 15.06 -11.10 -23.94
C GLN A 31 14.37 -10.82 -22.60
N LYS A 32 14.22 -9.56 -22.19
CA LYS A 32 13.46 -9.18 -20.98
C LYS A 32 11.99 -9.61 -21.02
N SER A 33 11.37 -9.65 -22.20
CA SER A 33 10.00 -10.14 -22.37
C SER A 33 9.88 -11.66 -22.21
N THR A 34 10.91 -12.40 -22.62
CA THR A 34 11.00 -13.87 -22.47
C THR A 34 11.39 -14.29 -21.06
N GLU A 35 12.09 -13.43 -20.31
CA GLU A 35 12.36 -13.65 -18.90
C GLU A 35 11.04 -13.66 -18.11
N LYS A 36 10.65 -14.85 -17.62
CA LYS A 36 9.49 -14.98 -16.73
C LYS A 36 9.67 -14.02 -15.56
N ARG A 37 8.81 -12.99 -15.48
CA ARG A 37 8.80 -12.04 -14.37
C ARG A 37 8.75 -12.81 -13.06
N LYS A 38 9.85 -12.79 -12.30
CA LYS A 38 9.94 -13.46 -11.01
C LYS A 38 8.82 -12.93 -10.12
N ARG A 39 8.06 -13.82 -9.48
CA ARG A 39 6.96 -13.44 -8.59
C ARG A 39 7.54 -12.65 -7.41
N ILE A 40 7.21 -11.37 -7.32
CA ILE A 40 7.57 -10.54 -6.18
C ILE A 40 6.64 -10.91 -5.03
N TRP A 41 7.17 -11.50 -3.96
CA TRP A 41 6.40 -11.88 -2.77
C TRP A 41 5.78 -10.66 -2.07
N THR A 42 6.59 -9.64 -1.79
CA THR A 42 6.14 -8.35 -1.23
C THR A 42 7.03 -7.21 -1.76
N ARG A 43 6.45 -6.04 -2.00
CA ARG A 43 7.20 -4.84 -2.43
C ARG A 43 8.03 -4.30 -1.27
N LYS A 44 9.28 -3.90 -1.51
CA LYS A 44 10.22 -3.40 -0.47
C LYS A 44 9.64 -2.27 0.38
N TRP A 45 8.84 -1.38 -0.21
CA TRP A 45 8.26 -0.24 0.52
C TRP A 45 7.16 -0.67 1.52
N ILE A 46 6.47 -1.78 1.27
CA ILE A 46 5.48 -2.36 2.20
C ILE A 46 6.17 -2.88 3.47
N LEU A 47 7.38 -3.44 3.33
CA LEU A 47 8.16 -3.92 4.48
C LEU A 47 8.54 -2.80 5.46
N ARG A 48 8.55 -1.54 5.01
CA ARG A 48 8.82 -0.37 5.85
C ARG A 48 7.58 0.14 6.61
N ARG A 49 6.63 -0.75 6.93
CA ARG A 49 5.42 -0.39 7.69
C ARG A 49 5.76 0.16 9.08
N GLY A 50 6.64 -0.50 9.82
CA GLY A 50 7.03 -0.09 11.18
C GLY A 50 7.81 1.22 11.26
N THR A 51 8.23 1.80 10.14
CA THR A 51 8.96 3.08 10.10
C THR A 51 8.26 4.18 9.31
N HIS A 52 7.47 3.83 8.28
CA HIS A 52 6.88 4.80 7.36
C HIS A 52 5.38 4.57 7.12
N GLY A 53 4.73 3.68 7.89
CA GLY A 53 3.28 3.55 7.86
C GLY A 53 2.62 4.69 8.64
N ALA A 54 1.41 5.09 8.25
CA ALA A 54 0.69 6.17 8.94
C ALA A 54 0.54 5.95 10.46
N SER A 55 0.46 4.70 10.93
CA SER A 55 0.37 4.35 12.36
C SER A 55 1.54 4.89 13.20
N VAL A 56 2.75 4.80 12.67
CA VAL A 56 4.00 5.22 13.37
C VAL A 56 4.44 6.63 13.02
N GLY A 57 4.03 7.14 11.86
CA GLY A 57 4.25 8.52 11.41
C GLY A 57 3.05 9.39 11.73
N LEU A 58 2.32 9.80 10.69
CA LEU A 58 1.24 10.79 10.75
C LEU A 58 0.27 10.62 11.94
N LEU A 59 -0.27 9.44 12.19
CA LEU A 59 -1.27 9.25 13.26
C LEU A 59 -0.67 9.41 14.66
N ARG A 60 0.63 9.18 14.82
CA ARG A 60 1.32 9.44 16.09
C ARG A 60 1.50 10.94 16.28
N GLU A 61 1.93 11.65 15.24
CA GLU A 61 2.10 13.10 15.23
C GLU A 61 0.76 13.81 15.49
N LEU A 62 -0.30 13.45 14.76
CA LEU A 62 -1.64 14.00 14.98
C LEU A 62 -2.15 13.73 16.41
N ALA A 63 -1.91 12.54 16.96
CA ALA A 63 -2.33 12.23 18.31
C ALA A 63 -1.65 13.11 19.38
N SER A 64 -0.43 13.58 19.15
CA SER A 64 0.33 14.42 20.10
C SER A 64 0.24 15.92 19.82
N GLU A 65 0.18 16.31 18.54
CA GLU A 65 0.35 17.70 18.10
C GLU A 65 -0.97 18.34 17.64
N ASP A 66 -1.89 17.56 17.05
CA ASP A 66 -3.17 18.06 16.53
C ASP A 66 -4.32 17.07 16.72
N VAL A 67 -4.88 17.09 17.93
CA VAL A 67 -5.97 16.19 18.33
C VAL A 67 -7.25 16.40 17.49
N ASN A 68 -7.44 17.60 16.94
CA ASN A 68 -8.61 17.88 16.09
C ASN A 68 -8.48 17.16 14.75
N GLU A 69 -7.30 17.21 14.13
CA GLU A 69 -7.03 16.46 12.90
C GLU A 69 -7.00 14.95 13.15
N TYR A 70 -6.47 14.50 14.30
CA TYR A 70 -6.61 13.09 14.69
C TYR A 70 -8.09 12.66 14.73
N ARG A 71 -8.93 13.46 15.39
CA ARG A 71 -10.36 13.19 15.49
C ARG A 71 -11.05 13.24 14.13
N SER A 72 -10.65 14.15 13.24
CA SER A 72 -11.15 14.21 11.86
C SER A 72 -10.82 12.94 11.09
N PHE A 73 -9.56 12.48 11.18
CA PHE A 73 -9.06 11.30 10.50
C PHE A 73 -9.68 10.00 11.02
N MET A 74 -9.82 9.87 12.34
CA MET A 74 -10.24 8.64 13.02
C MET A 74 -11.74 8.61 13.37
N ARG A 75 -12.44 9.75 13.26
CA ARG A 75 -13.83 9.98 13.71
C ARG A 75 -14.06 9.76 15.21
N MET A 76 -12.98 9.73 15.99
CA MET A 76 -12.98 9.56 17.45
C MET A 76 -11.71 10.15 18.04
N ASN A 77 -11.72 10.48 19.33
CA ASN A 77 -10.51 10.92 20.02
C ASN A 77 -9.59 9.74 20.36
N VAL A 78 -8.40 10.05 20.88
CA VAL A 78 -7.37 9.05 21.19
C VAL A 78 -7.87 8.10 22.28
N GLU A 79 -8.59 8.61 23.28
CA GLU A 79 -9.09 7.82 24.41
C GLU A 79 -10.13 6.79 23.96
N GLN A 80 -11.07 7.18 23.11
CA GLN A 80 -12.07 6.29 22.49
C GLN A 80 -11.40 5.23 21.63
N PHE A 81 -10.38 5.62 20.84
CA PHE A 81 -9.60 4.68 20.06
C PHE A 81 -8.92 3.63 20.96
N GLN A 82 -8.27 4.06 22.04
CA GLN A 82 -7.61 3.15 22.99
C GLN A 82 -8.62 2.22 23.68
N LEU A 83 -9.78 2.74 24.08
CA LEU A 83 -10.85 1.95 24.68
C LEU A 83 -11.30 0.83 23.75
N ILE A 84 -11.60 1.15 22.48
CA ILE A 84 -11.99 0.13 21.49
C ILE A 84 -10.85 -0.86 21.30
N LEU A 85 -9.62 -0.37 21.10
CA LEU A 85 -8.45 -1.22 20.87
C LEU A 85 -8.24 -2.24 22.01
N GLN A 86 -8.29 -1.80 23.27
CA GLN A 86 -8.11 -2.67 24.43
C GLN A 86 -9.16 -3.79 24.48
N ASN A 87 -10.41 -3.50 24.12
CA ASN A 87 -11.50 -4.47 24.18
C ASN A 87 -11.50 -5.49 23.02
N ILE A 88 -10.98 -5.11 21.85
CA ILE A 88 -11.00 -5.97 20.67
C ILE A 88 -9.63 -6.57 20.32
N SER A 89 -8.55 -6.11 20.93
CA SER A 89 -7.17 -6.49 20.57
C SER A 89 -7.00 -8.00 20.53
N ASP A 90 -7.49 -8.72 21.54
CA ASP A 90 -7.38 -10.18 21.64
C ASP A 90 -8.08 -10.92 20.49
N LYS A 91 -9.19 -10.36 19.98
CA LYS A 91 -9.93 -10.92 18.84
C LYS A 91 -9.21 -10.71 17.51
N ILE A 92 -8.47 -9.61 17.37
CA ILE A 92 -7.92 -9.18 16.08
C ILE A 92 -6.40 -9.35 15.96
N GLN A 93 -5.67 -9.52 17.08
CA GLN A 93 -4.24 -9.75 17.08
C GLN A 93 -3.91 -11.12 16.48
N ARG A 94 -2.79 -11.20 15.76
CA ARG A 94 -2.25 -12.47 15.25
C ARG A 94 -0.80 -12.61 15.68
N SER A 95 -0.32 -13.84 15.75
CA SER A 95 1.08 -14.15 16.02
C SER A 95 1.96 -13.82 14.83
N ASP A 96 3.20 -13.43 15.12
CA ASP A 96 4.24 -13.25 14.12
C ASP A 96 4.55 -14.58 13.42
N THR A 97 5.04 -14.48 12.19
CA THR A 97 5.55 -15.63 11.45
C THR A 97 7.04 -15.45 11.22
N ALA A 98 7.78 -16.55 11.04
CA ALA A 98 9.23 -16.51 10.80
C ALA A 98 9.66 -15.59 9.64
N MET A 99 8.78 -15.32 8.67
CA MET A 99 9.07 -14.52 7.49
C MET A 99 8.54 -13.08 7.54
N ARG A 100 7.58 -12.77 8.43
CA ARG A 100 6.98 -11.44 8.53
C ARG A 100 6.35 -11.21 9.90
N GLU A 101 6.56 -9.99 10.41
CA GLU A 101 5.79 -9.45 11.52
C GLU A 101 4.32 -9.35 11.16
N ALA A 102 3.48 -9.80 12.09
CA ALA A 102 2.05 -9.64 12.04
C ALA A 102 1.68 -8.16 11.95
N ILE A 103 0.56 -7.89 11.29
CA ILE A 103 -0.05 -6.57 11.36
C ILE A 103 -0.66 -6.47 12.77
N SER A 104 -0.25 -5.47 13.53
CA SER A 104 -0.70 -5.27 14.90
C SER A 104 -2.22 -5.00 14.96
N ALA A 105 -2.84 -5.29 16.09
CA ALA A 105 -4.24 -4.92 16.36
C ALA A 105 -4.48 -3.42 16.16
N LYS A 106 -3.53 -2.58 16.62
CA LYS A 106 -3.55 -1.13 16.42
C LYS A 106 -3.61 -0.75 14.94
N ASP A 107 -2.71 -1.29 14.11
CA ASP A 107 -2.67 -0.99 12.68
C ASP A 107 -3.95 -1.45 11.99
N LYS A 108 -4.46 -2.64 12.32
CA LYS A 108 -5.71 -3.16 11.75
C LYS A 108 -6.91 -2.27 12.09
N LEU A 109 -7.00 -1.84 13.34
CA LEU A 109 -8.07 -0.95 13.78
C LEU A 109 -7.97 0.42 13.08
N GLN A 110 -6.77 1.00 12.98
CA GLN A 110 -6.57 2.28 12.29
C GLN A 110 -6.92 2.22 10.80
N VAL A 111 -6.51 1.15 10.10
CA VAL A 111 -6.89 0.94 8.70
C VAL A 111 -8.41 0.84 8.55
N THR A 112 -9.07 0.10 9.46
CA THR A 112 -10.52 -0.13 9.43
C THR A 112 -11.28 1.17 9.71
N LEU A 113 -10.88 1.94 10.72
CA LEU A 113 -11.51 3.22 11.04
C LEU A 113 -11.28 4.25 9.93
N SER A 114 -10.09 4.31 9.34
CA SER A 114 -9.83 5.16 8.17
C SER A 114 -10.72 4.78 6.98
N PHE A 115 -10.94 3.49 6.74
CA PHE A 115 -11.88 2.99 5.73
C PHE A 115 -13.31 3.45 6.03
N LEU A 116 -13.81 3.27 7.25
CA LEU A 116 -15.15 3.69 7.66
C LEU A 116 -15.33 5.22 7.59
N ALA A 117 -14.31 5.98 7.95
CA ALA A 117 -14.35 7.44 8.02
C ALA A 117 -14.41 8.13 6.65
N THR A 118 -13.82 7.50 5.62
CA THR A 118 -13.56 8.13 4.32
C THR A 118 -14.10 7.35 3.12
N GLY A 119 -14.39 6.05 3.26
CA GLY A 119 -14.75 5.19 2.13
C GLY A 119 -13.59 4.93 1.16
N ASN A 120 -12.34 5.17 1.58
CA ASN A 120 -11.16 5.04 0.72
C ASN A 120 -10.99 3.63 0.14
N SER A 121 -10.50 3.55 -1.09
CA SER A 121 -10.18 2.26 -1.71
C SER A 121 -9.07 1.52 -0.93
N PHE A 122 -9.09 0.18 -0.97
CA PHE A 122 -8.00 -0.61 -0.37
C PHE A 122 -6.63 -0.29 -0.97
N ARG A 123 -6.58 0.20 -2.22
CA ARG A 123 -5.33 0.66 -2.84
C ARG A 123 -4.79 1.89 -2.12
N THR A 124 -5.64 2.86 -1.84
CA THR A 124 -5.27 4.08 -1.09
C THR A 124 -4.78 3.72 0.31
N LEU A 125 -5.51 2.87 1.02
CA LEU A 125 -5.12 2.39 2.35
C LEU A 125 -3.78 1.62 2.33
N THR A 126 -3.51 0.88 1.25
CA THR A 126 -2.22 0.19 1.07
C THR A 126 -1.07 1.21 1.06
N HIS A 127 -1.22 2.34 0.37
CA HIS A 127 -0.17 3.36 0.30
C HIS A 127 0.03 4.06 1.64
N ILE A 128 -1.07 4.45 2.30
CA ILE A 128 -1.05 5.19 3.58
C ILE A 128 -0.46 4.34 4.70
N PHE A 129 -0.98 3.12 4.89
CA PHE A 129 -0.62 2.27 6.02
C PHE A 129 0.48 1.27 5.71
N ARG A 130 0.90 1.14 4.45
CA ARG A 130 1.87 0.13 4.00
C ARG A 130 1.42 -1.30 4.33
N VAL A 131 0.12 -1.53 4.18
CA VAL A 131 -0.52 -2.83 4.40
C VAL A 131 -1.05 -3.38 3.06
N PRO A 132 -0.68 -4.60 2.63
CA PRO A 132 -1.15 -5.14 1.36
C PRO A 132 -2.69 -5.21 1.27
N LYS A 133 -3.27 -4.82 0.13
CA LYS A 133 -4.71 -4.99 -0.17
C LYS A 133 -5.28 -6.37 0.22
N PRO A 134 -4.63 -7.51 -0.10
CA PRO A 134 -5.14 -8.83 0.32
C PRO A 134 -5.26 -8.95 1.85
N SER A 135 -4.27 -8.45 2.59
CA SER A 135 -4.32 -8.45 4.06
C SER A 135 -5.48 -7.60 4.57
N ILE A 136 -5.68 -6.40 4.01
CA ILE A 136 -6.82 -5.52 4.37
C ILE A 136 -8.12 -6.26 4.17
N SER A 137 -8.33 -6.85 2.99
CA SER A 137 -9.55 -7.60 2.68
C SER A 137 -9.80 -8.77 3.63
N THR A 138 -8.75 -9.39 4.18
CA THR A 138 -8.87 -10.51 5.12
C THR A 138 -9.24 -10.06 6.53
N PHE A 139 -8.57 -9.04 7.08
CA PHE A 139 -8.83 -8.64 8.47
C PHE A 139 -9.98 -7.66 8.62
N LEU A 140 -10.32 -6.87 7.59
CA LEU A 140 -11.37 -5.86 7.67
C LEU A 140 -12.70 -6.41 8.21
N PRO A 141 -13.29 -7.51 7.66
CA PRO A 141 -14.53 -8.06 8.22
C PRO A 141 -14.36 -8.51 9.68
N VAL A 142 -13.24 -9.15 10.02
CA VAL A 142 -12.95 -9.60 11.40
C VAL A 142 -12.92 -8.43 12.38
N VAL A 143 -12.32 -7.31 11.98
CA VAL A 143 -12.27 -6.10 12.82
C VAL A 143 -13.66 -5.47 12.93
N LEU A 144 -14.43 -5.42 11.84
CA LEU A 144 -15.79 -4.89 11.86
C LEU A 144 -16.70 -5.71 12.77
N ASP A 145 -16.62 -7.04 12.71
CA ASP A 145 -17.37 -7.94 13.59
C ASP A 145 -16.97 -7.72 15.06
N ALA A 146 -15.67 -7.58 15.34
CA ALA A 146 -15.19 -7.32 16.69
C ALA A 146 -15.65 -5.94 17.23
N ILE A 147 -15.67 -4.90 16.39
CA ILE A 147 -16.21 -3.58 16.73
C ILE A 147 -17.71 -3.67 17.00
N TYR A 148 -18.46 -4.35 16.12
CA TYR A 148 -19.90 -4.54 16.27
C TYR A 148 -20.23 -5.28 17.56
N ASP A 149 -19.57 -6.41 17.83
CA ASP A 149 -19.75 -7.18 19.06
C ASP A 149 -19.56 -6.34 20.32
N PHE A 150 -18.57 -5.45 20.31
CA PHE A 150 -18.26 -4.57 21.44
C PHE A 150 -19.28 -3.43 21.57
N LEU A 151 -19.71 -2.84 20.45
CA LEU A 151 -20.54 -1.64 20.44
C LEU A 151 -22.04 -1.91 20.31
N LYS A 152 -22.48 -3.15 20.05
CA LYS A 152 -23.88 -3.49 19.74
C LYS A 152 -24.89 -2.93 20.75
N ASP A 153 -24.55 -2.93 22.04
CA ASP A 153 -25.44 -2.46 23.11
C ASP A 153 -25.56 -0.92 23.15
N TYR A 154 -24.62 -0.22 22.51
CA TYR A 154 -24.59 1.24 22.38
C TYR A 154 -25.22 1.74 21.08
N ILE A 155 -25.45 0.87 20.09
CA ILE A 155 -26.01 1.24 18.79
C ILE A 155 -27.53 1.39 18.91
N LYS A 156 -28.02 2.63 18.93
CA LYS A 156 -29.46 2.95 18.82
C LYS A 156 -29.81 3.29 17.39
N VAL A 157 -30.46 2.37 16.69
CA VAL A 157 -31.05 2.66 15.38
C VAL A 157 -32.34 3.45 15.62
N ARG A 158 -32.38 4.69 15.13
CA ARG A 158 -33.61 5.49 15.17
C ARG A 158 -34.65 4.76 14.30
N LYS A 159 -35.77 4.37 14.93
CA LYS A 159 -36.95 3.84 14.24
C LYS A 159 -37.50 4.85 13.26
#